data_AF-A0A166UH68-F1
#
_entry.id   AF-A0A166UH68-F1
#
_cell.length_a   1.000
_cell.length_b   1.000
_cell.length_c   1.000
_cell.angle_alpha   90.00
_cell.angle_beta   90.00
_cell.angle_gamma   90.00
#
_symmetry.space_group_name_H-M   'P 1'
#
loop_
_entity.id
_entity.type
_entity.pdbx_description
1 polymer ?
#
loop_
_entity_poly.entity_id
_entity_poly.type
_entity_poly.pdbx_seq_one_letter_code
_entity_poly.pdbx_strand_id
1 'polypeptide(L)'
;HPNIATLHYTLETSAFLLLLFEYVPGEDLFYFLEQAWDHYDDSISGELTTNRLRLITSVFSQMCEAVATCHDQQTFHRDIEPENFIAAEGWTASTNGKRKRKLVVKLTDFGLSTDNLGSSDMGNRPGLRFLDQPIERFM
;
A
#
# COMPACT_ATOMS: atom_id res chain seq x y z
N HIS A 1 7.11 -8.01 1.77
CA HIS A 1 5.73 -8.56 1.73
C HIS A 1 5.07 -8.24 0.38
N PRO A 2 4.22 -9.09 -0.23
CA PRO A 2 3.62 -8.83 -1.55
C PRO A 2 2.79 -7.54 -1.63
N ASN A 3 2.22 -7.08 -0.51
CA ASN A 3 1.39 -5.87 -0.41
C ASN A 3 2.14 -4.65 0.16
N ILE A 4 3.48 -4.64 0.13
CA ILE A 4 4.31 -3.48 0.47
C ILE A 4 5.27 -3.27 -0.70
N ALA A 5 5.46 -2.04 -1.16
CA ALA A 5 6.44 -1.74 -2.19
C ALA A 5 7.86 -1.90 -1.65
N THR A 6 8.69 -2.58 -2.42
CA THR A 6 10.07 -2.88 -2.01
C THR A 6 10.97 -1.66 -2.24
N LEU A 7 11.72 -1.20 -1.23
CA LEU A 7 12.80 -0.23 -1.43
C LEU A 7 14.07 -0.99 -1.86
N HIS A 8 14.49 -0.85 -3.10
CA HIS A 8 15.67 -1.55 -3.60
C HIS A 8 16.98 -0.91 -3.14
N TYR A 9 17.09 0.43 -3.23
CA TYR A 9 18.31 1.14 -2.87
C TYR A 9 18.02 2.54 -2.31
N THR A 10 18.91 2.97 -1.43
CA THR A 10 19.03 4.36 -0.97
C THR A 10 20.35 4.91 -1.49
N LEU A 11 20.29 6.03 -2.21
CA LEU A 11 21.48 6.73 -2.69
C LEU A 11 21.49 8.13 -2.08
N GLU A 12 22.59 8.46 -1.40
CA GLU A 12 22.77 9.76 -0.78
C GLU A 12 23.83 10.55 -1.56
N THR A 13 23.53 11.82 -1.79
CA THR A 13 24.47 12.82 -2.31
C THR A 13 24.52 13.99 -1.34
N SER A 14 25.46 14.92 -1.51
CA SER A 14 25.53 16.11 -0.67
C SER A 14 24.29 17.01 -0.70
N ALA A 15 23.39 16.83 -1.67
CA ALA A 15 22.21 17.67 -1.87
C ALA A 15 20.88 16.91 -1.91
N PHE A 16 20.91 15.59 -2.13
CA PHE A 16 19.70 14.79 -2.37
C PHE A 16 19.80 13.42 -1.71
N LEU A 17 18.65 12.96 -1.25
CA LEU A 17 18.39 11.57 -0.88
C LEU A 17 17.49 10.96 -1.95
N LEU A 18 17.95 9.91 -2.61
CA LEU A 18 17.23 9.23 -3.69
C LEU A 18 16.85 7.83 -3.21
N LEU A 19 15.56 7.52 -3.32
CA LEU A 19 15.00 6.22 -2.93
C LEU A 19 14.53 5.49 -4.18
N LEU A 20 15.13 4.35 -4.48
CA LEU A 20 14.76 3.52 -5.62
C LEU A 20 13.79 2.42 -5.18
N PHE A 21 12.52 2.54 -5.54
CA PHE A 21 11.49 1.57 -5.22
C PHE A 21 11.23 0.58 -6.36
N GLU A 22 10.60 -0.54 -6.01
CA GLU A 22 9.89 -1.42 -6.92
C GLU A 22 8.95 -0.61 -7.81
N TYR A 23 9.02 -0.82 -9.12
CA TYR A 23 8.04 -0.27 -10.03
C TYR A 23 6.75 -1.11 -9.98
N VAL A 24 5.66 -0.48 -9.53
CA VAL A 24 4.33 -1.09 -9.51
C VAL A 24 3.52 -0.53 -10.70
N PRO A 25 3.16 -1.35 -11.70
CA PRO A 25 2.47 -0.88 -12.90
C PRO A 25 0.99 -0.66 -12.62
N GLY A 26 0.67 0.47 -11.99
CA GLY A 26 -0.66 0.84 -11.56
C GLY A 26 -0.74 2.31 -11.15
N GLU A 27 -1.88 2.64 -10.59
CA GLU A 27 -2.25 3.97 -10.11
C GLU A 27 -2.54 3.91 -8.62
N ASP A 28 -2.60 5.05 -7.93
CA ASP A 28 -3.00 5.05 -6.53
C ASP A 28 -4.44 4.54 -6.35
N LEU A 29 -4.71 3.95 -5.19
CA LEU A 29 -5.99 3.29 -4.92
C LEU A 29 -7.13 4.31 -4.84
N PHE A 30 -6.85 5.56 -4.48
CA PHE A 30 -7.85 6.62 -4.50
C PHE A 30 -8.38 6.82 -5.94
N TYR A 31 -7.48 7.09 -6.89
CA TYR A 31 -7.83 7.31 -8.29
C TYR A 31 -8.50 6.08 -8.93
N PHE A 32 -8.05 4.88 -8.56
CA PHE A 32 -8.70 3.64 -8.99
C PHE A 32 -10.16 3.52 -8.51
N LEU A 33 -10.42 3.91 -7.26
CA LEU A 33 -11.75 3.85 -6.67
C LEU A 33 -12.69 4.91 -7.24
N GLU A 34 -12.21 6.12 -7.49
CA GLU A 34 -12.98 7.20 -8.13
C GLU A 34 -13.47 6.76 -9.52
N GLN A 35 -12.59 6.21 -10.36
CA GLN A 35 -13.00 5.71 -11.67
C GLN A 35 -14.03 4.57 -11.57
N ALA A 36 -13.90 3.68 -10.59
CA ALA A 36 -14.87 2.62 -10.38
C ALA A 36 -16.24 3.14 -9.91
N TRP A 37 -16.29 4.32 -9.30
CA TRP A 37 -17.51 5.04 -8.94
C TRP A 37 -18.16 5.71 -10.15
N ASP A 38 -17.40 6.40 -10.99
CA ASP A 38 -17.91 7.10 -12.18
C ASP A 38 -18.60 6.19 -13.20
N HIS A 39 -18.21 4.91 -13.24
CA HIS A 39 -18.81 3.91 -14.13
C HIS A 39 -20.07 3.24 -13.53
N TYR A 40 -20.61 3.76 -12.43
CA TYR A 40 -21.85 3.27 -11.82
C TYR A 40 -23.07 3.91 -12.50
N ASP A 41 -23.86 3.10 -13.20
CA ASP A 41 -25.16 3.54 -13.73
C ASP A 41 -26.15 3.73 -12.57
N ASP A 42 -26.68 4.95 -12.45
CA ASP A 42 -27.66 5.39 -11.43
C ASP A 42 -28.97 4.56 -11.44
N SER A 43 -29.15 3.68 -12.44
CA SER A 43 -30.32 2.82 -12.58
C SER A 43 -30.37 1.62 -11.63
N ILE A 44 -29.25 1.25 -10.98
CA ILE A 44 -29.18 0.16 -10.01
C ILE A 44 -29.14 0.76 -8.59
N SER A 45 -30.32 0.91 -8.02
CA SER A 45 -30.60 1.24 -6.62
C SER A 45 -29.53 0.73 -5.63
N GLY A 46 -28.56 1.57 -5.26
CA GLY A 46 -27.74 1.56 -4.04
C GLY A 46 -27.12 0.25 -3.49
N GLU A 47 -27.32 -0.90 -4.10
CA GLU A 47 -26.94 -2.20 -3.56
C GLU A 47 -25.53 -2.58 -4.02
N LEU A 48 -24.67 -2.81 -3.03
CA LEU A 48 -23.35 -3.39 -3.26
C LEU A 48 -23.52 -4.80 -3.83
N THR A 49 -23.28 -4.96 -5.13
CA THR A 49 -23.29 -6.28 -5.78
C THR A 49 -22.32 -7.23 -5.07
N THR A 50 -22.62 -8.54 -5.05
CA THR A 50 -21.75 -9.57 -4.45
C THR A 50 -20.32 -9.50 -4.99
N ASN A 51 -20.13 -9.10 -6.26
CA ASN A 51 -18.81 -8.93 -6.86
C ASN A 51 -18.08 -7.70 -6.32
N ARG A 52 -18.79 -6.58 -6.10
CA ARG A 52 -18.22 -5.38 -5.45
C ARG A 52 -17.82 -5.68 -4.00
N LEU A 53 -18.67 -6.35 -3.23
CA LEU A 53 -18.33 -6.76 -1.86
C LEU A 53 -17.07 -7.63 -1.84
N ARG A 54 -16.97 -8.63 -2.74
CA ARG A 54 -15.77 -9.47 -2.85
C ARG A 54 -14.52 -8.66 -3.20
N LEU A 55 -14.63 -7.66 -4.08
CA LEU A 55 -13.51 -6.79 -4.42
C LEU A 55 -13.08 -5.95 -3.22
N ILE A 56 -14.02 -5.28 -2.55
CA ILE A 56 -13.77 -4.45 -1.37
C ILE A 56 -13.12 -5.29 -0.25
N THR A 57 -13.70 -6.45 0.08
CA THR A 57 -13.12 -7.36 1.07
C THR A 57 -11.71 -7.80 0.67
N SER A 58 -11.48 -8.09 -0.62
CA SER A 58 -10.16 -8.51 -1.10
C SER A 58 -9.12 -7.39 -1.06
N VAL A 59 -9.50 -6.13 -1.30
CA VAL A 59 -8.59 -4.98 -1.20
C VAL A 59 -8.28 -4.69 0.26
N PHE A 60 -9.31 -4.61 1.10
CA PHE A 60 -9.16 -4.34 2.52
C PHE A 60 -8.31 -5.39 3.24
N SER A 61 -8.49 -6.68 2.91
CA SER A 61 -7.62 -7.76 3.43
C SER A 61 -6.14 -7.52 3.13
N GLN A 62 -5.83 -7.14 1.88
CA GLN A 62 -4.46 -6.87 1.46
C GLN A 62 -3.86 -5.65 2.16
N MET A 63 -4.66 -4.61 2.39
CA MET A 63 -4.25 -3.44 3.19
C MET A 63 -3.94 -3.86 4.64
N CYS A 64 -4.82 -4.65 5.26
CA CYS A 64 -4.61 -5.17 6.61
C CYS A 64 -3.36 -6.07 6.70
N GLU A 65 -3.11 -6.93 5.72
CA GLU A 65 -1.92 -7.79 5.66
C GLU A 65 -0.62 -6.96 5.57
N ALA A 66 -0.62 -5.90 4.76
CA ALA A 66 0.50 -4.96 4.69
C ALA A 66 0.76 -4.26 6.03
N VAL A 67 -0.29 -3.70 6.63
CA VAL A 67 -0.21 -2.99 7.92
C VAL A 67 0.21 -3.94 9.05
N ALA A 68 -0.37 -5.15 9.11
CA ALA A 68 0.00 -6.17 10.07
C ALA A 68 1.49 -6.52 9.96
N THR A 69 2.01 -6.69 8.74
CA THR A 69 3.44 -6.93 8.53
C THR A 69 4.29 -5.78 9.05
N CYS A 70 3.87 -4.53 8.84
CA CYS A 70 4.57 -3.37 9.41
C CYS A 70 4.59 -3.44 10.94
N HIS A 71 3.44 -3.73 11.56
CA HIS A 71 3.32 -3.81 13.03
C HIS A 71 4.12 -4.98 13.65
N ASP A 72 4.19 -6.12 12.96
CA ASP A 72 5.03 -7.26 13.37
C ASP A 72 6.52 -6.88 13.44
N GLN A 73 6.93 -5.90 12.61
CA GLN A 73 8.27 -5.30 12.60
C GLN A 73 8.37 -4.04 13.46
N GLN A 74 7.36 -3.74 14.27
CA GLN A 74 7.26 -2.53 15.10
C GLN A 74 7.37 -1.23 14.30
N THR A 75 6.95 -1.24 13.03
CA THR A 75 6.88 -0.06 12.17
C THR A 75 5.42 0.40 12.06
N PHE A 76 5.17 1.64 12.43
CA PHE A 76 3.86 2.28 12.33
C PHE A 76 3.89 3.27 11.17
N HIS A 77 3.09 3.04 10.13
CA HIS A 77 3.09 3.87 8.92
C HIS A 77 2.68 5.33 9.18
N ARG A 78 1.69 5.51 10.07
CA ARG A 78 1.06 6.78 10.47
C ARG A 78 0.30 7.55 9.37
N ASP A 79 0.40 7.13 8.11
CA ASP A 79 -0.30 7.76 6.99
C ASP A 79 -1.04 6.73 6.14
N ILE A 80 -1.96 5.98 6.76
CA ILE A 80 -2.71 4.92 6.08
C ILE A 80 -3.95 5.53 5.43
N GLU A 81 -3.87 5.74 4.13
CA GLU A 81 -4.95 6.27 3.29
C GLU A 81 -4.85 5.66 1.88
N PRO A 82 -5.94 5.67 1.07
CA PRO A 82 -5.95 5.08 -0.27
C PRO A 82 -4.84 5.60 -1.20
N GLU A 83 -4.47 6.86 -1.09
CA GLU A 83 -3.42 7.54 -1.86
C GLU A 83 -2.05 6.85 -1.69
N ASN A 84 -1.80 6.28 -0.50
CA ASN A 84 -0.57 5.58 -0.16
C ASN A 84 -0.60 4.08 -0.50
N PHE A 85 -1.57 3.62 -1.31
CA PHE A 85 -1.56 2.29 -1.89
C PHE A 85 -1.58 2.35 -3.41
N ILE A 86 -0.66 1.65 -4.07
CA ILE A 86 -0.71 1.47 -5.53
C ILE A 86 -1.57 0.25 -5.86
N ALA A 87 -2.62 0.46 -6.65
CA ALA A 87 -3.53 -0.55 -7.18
C ALA A 87 -3.04 -1.02 -8.56
N ALA A 88 -2.72 -2.31 -8.67
CA ALA A 88 -2.17 -2.90 -9.88
C ALA A 88 -2.78 -4.27 -10.19
N GLU A 89 -2.64 -4.68 -11.45
CA GLU A 89 -3.08 -6.01 -11.86
C GLU A 89 -2.09 -7.09 -11.43
N GLY A 90 -2.63 -8.12 -10.76
CA GLY A 90 -1.91 -9.34 -10.42
C GLY A 90 -2.63 -10.61 -10.89
N TRP A 91 -2.00 -11.75 -10.60
CA TRP A 91 -2.47 -13.06 -11.04
C TRP A 91 -2.50 -14.04 -9.87
N THR A 92 -3.57 -14.82 -9.78
CA THR A 92 -3.63 -15.98 -8.87
C THR A 92 -3.74 -17.27 -9.66
N ALA A 93 -3.10 -18.32 -9.17
CA ALA A 93 -3.24 -19.66 -9.70
C ALA A 93 -4.61 -20.21 -9.32
N SER A 94 -5.44 -20.57 -10.30
CA SER A 94 -6.65 -21.35 -10.06
C SER A 94 -6.30 -22.83 -9.93
N THR A 95 -7.10 -23.57 -9.15
CA THR A 95 -7.01 -25.03 -8.97
C THR A 95 -6.96 -25.82 -10.28
N ASN A 96 -7.45 -25.24 -11.37
CA ASN A 96 -7.49 -25.85 -12.70
C ASN A 96 -6.31 -25.42 -13.59
N GLY A 97 -5.23 -24.85 -13.02
CA GLY A 97 -4.06 -24.35 -13.75
C GLY A 97 -4.28 -23.06 -14.55
N LYS A 98 -5.52 -22.53 -14.56
CA LYS A 98 -5.85 -21.25 -15.22
C LYS A 98 -5.41 -20.08 -14.33
N ARG A 99 -4.78 -19.07 -14.92
CA ARG A 99 -4.50 -17.82 -14.21
C ARG A 99 -5.76 -16.96 -14.17
N LYS A 100 -6.10 -16.45 -12.99
CA LYS A 100 -7.20 -15.50 -12.81
C LYS A 100 -6.62 -14.13 -12.46
N ARG A 101 -7.06 -13.10 -13.16
CA ARG A 101 -6.75 -11.70 -12.85
C ARG A 101 -7.25 -11.39 -11.43
N LYS A 102 -6.45 -10.68 -10.65
CA LYS A 102 -6.79 -10.19 -9.31
C LYS A 102 -6.23 -8.78 -9.16
N LEU A 103 -6.96 -7.89 -8.51
CA LEU A 103 -6.42 -6.61 -8.07
C LEU A 103 -5.46 -6.81 -6.88
N VAL A 104 -4.25 -6.28 -7.01
CA VAL A 104 -3.24 -6.27 -5.95
C VAL A 104 -3.04 -4.82 -5.51
N VAL A 105 -2.95 -4.59 -4.20
CA VAL A 105 -2.61 -3.27 -3.65
C VAL A 105 -1.30 -3.34 -2.89
N LYS A 106 -0.46 -2.33 -3.03
CA LYS A 106 0.86 -2.24 -2.37
C LYS A 106 0.99 -0.94 -1.60
N LEU A 107 1.21 -1.02 -0.30
CA LEU A 107 1.50 0.12 0.57
C LEU A 107 2.82 0.80 0.16
N THR A 108 2.80 2.12 0.11
CA THR A 108 3.90 3.02 -0.23
C THR A 108 3.96 4.20 0.75
N ASP A 109 4.99 5.04 0.62
CA ASP A 109 5.20 6.29 1.36
C ASP A 109 5.35 6.16 2.88
N PHE A 110 6.49 5.58 3.28
CA PHE A 110 6.89 5.50 4.68
C PHE A 110 7.50 6.82 5.21
N GLY A 111 7.35 7.96 4.53
CA GLY A 111 7.97 9.23 4.90
C GLY A 111 7.55 9.74 6.29
N LEU A 112 6.39 9.32 6.77
CA LEU A 112 5.87 9.60 8.10
C LEU A 112 5.95 8.40 9.05
N SER A 113 6.63 7.31 8.73
CA SER A 113 6.64 6.13 9.62
C SER A 113 7.32 6.39 10.97
N THR A 114 7.07 5.53 11.96
CA THR A 114 7.78 5.53 13.26
C THR A 114 7.97 4.12 13.83
N ASP A 115 9.03 3.89 14.62
CA ASP A 115 9.23 2.70 15.48
C ASP A 115 8.91 2.99 16.95
N ASN A 116 8.53 4.23 17.27
CA ASN A 116 8.17 4.63 18.61
C ASN A 116 6.74 4.16 18.96
N LEU A 117 6.64 3.38 20.03
CA LEU A 117 5.38 2.91 20.60
C LEU A 117 4.53 4.02 21.25
N GLY A 118 5.15 5.15 21.60
CA GLY A 118 4.46 6.32 22.18
C GLY A 118 4.56 7.53 21.25
N SER A 119 3.42 8.13 20.93
CA SER A 119 3.37 9.41 20.21
C SER A 119 3.31 10.57 21.20
N SER A 120 4.33 11.43 21.21
CA SER A 120 4.26 12.76 21.84
C SER A 120 3.91 13.88 20.86
N ASP A 121 3.79 13.56 19.56
CA ASP A 121 3.58 14.54 18.48
C ASP A 121 2.20 14.34 17.84
N MET A 122 1.35 15.35 18.01
CA MET A 122 0.16 15.57 17.19
C MET A 122 0.60 16.14 15.85
N GLY A 123 1.07 15.27 14.95
CA GLY A 123 1.40 15.64 13.57
C GLY A 123 2.64 16.51 13.43
N ASN A 124 3.36 16.29 12.33
CA ASN A 124 4.37 17.22 11.81
C ASN A 124 5.77 17.23 12.47
N ARG A 125 6.45 16.08 12.44
CA ARG A 125 7.90 16.04 12.20
C ARG A 125 8.23 14.89 11.22
N PRO A 126 8.81 15.17 10.03
CA PRO A 126 9.23 14.14 9.11
C PRO A 126 10.46 13.45 9.71
N GLY A 127 10.23 12.32 10.37
CA GLY A 127 11.29 11.49 10.90
C GLY A 127 11.82 10.59 9.81
N LEU A 128 12.63 11.11 8.88
CA LEU A 128 13.45 10.29 7.96
C LEU A 128 14.49 9.40 8.70
N ARG A 129 14.43 9.33 10.04
CA ARG A 129 15.22 8.46 10.92
C ARG A 129 15.11 6.96 10.58
N PHE A 130 14.13 6.56 9.75
CA PHE A 130 14.01 5.21 9.19
C PHE A 130 15.14 4.84 8.22
N LEU A 131 15.88 5.84 7.72
CA LEU A 131 16.93 5.63 6.72
C LEU A 131 18.36 5.63 7.31
N ASP A 132 18.51 5.98 8.58
CA ASP A 132 19.81 5.99 9.29
C ASP A 132 20.15 4.64 9.96
N GLN A 133 19.23 3.67 9.93
CA GLN A 133 19.44 2.32 10.45
C GLN A 133 19.93 1.38 9.33
N PRO A 134 20.80 0.39 9.62
CA PRO A 134 21.25 -0.58 8.63
C PRO A 134 20.05 -1.24 7.92
N ILE A 135 20.07 -1.18 6.59
CA ILE A 135 19.02 -1.60 5.64
C ILE A 135 18.57 -3.06 5.85
N GLU A 136 19.38 -3.89 6.53
CA GLU A 136 19.07 -5.31 6.82
C GLU A 136 17.89 -5.52 7.78
N ARG A 137 17.29 -4.47 8.34
CA ARG A 137 16.13 -4.57 9.23
C ARG A 137 14.76 -4.29 8.60
N PHE A 138 14.69 -3.89 7.33
CA PHE A 138 13.45 -3.33 6.75
C PHE A 138 12.92 -4.04 5.50
N MET A 139 13.23 -5.33 5.30
CA MET A 139 12.59 -6.21 4.30
C MET A 139 12.60 -7.66 4.74
#